data_AF-A9B031-F1
#
_entry.id   AF-A9B031-F1
#
_cell.length_a   1.000
_cell.length_b   1.000
_cell.length_c   1.000
_cell.angle_alpha   90.00
_cell.angle_beta   90.00
_cell.angle_gamma   90.00
#
_symmetry.space_group_name_H-M   'P 1'
#
loop_
_entity.id
_entity.type
_entity.pdbx_description
1 polymer ?
#
loop_
_entity_poly.entity_id
_entity_poly.type
_entity_poly.pdbx_seq_one_letter_code
_entity_poly.pdbx_strand_id
1 'polypeptide(L)'
;MSLLLALLPLFGLALVADGLVAAKRWQVALAWLVGLASVLSPNLALSALALLLVGSLLGQTWAQRLSGVASALGLAWLGLNAESWSWQAASVAVQLNSIHIGLILLGAALAFGCWPWPEQATPPASTLALANLTIVLRLYSLVPLDWAWTAVAALIGSGSALWFAWQLLPPQALEQRRRLGAQVLWCLVLAASLLASEAGIAATWALALVACLAHPLLQQYSNVASLVPLWMSLWLTAAASLAGGLALLSWLCWLMLMLLTLSTFRLPPQISRWQWPLMALQLAAGLGMPFLLELLLKPVWRELGAGLTVFGRLDIAPWTGLATRNPGSQVVATLPSVVLAGLLLVGIAISYLAHRWRSHMTNADREPLREQTVWQLVRRGLPWGSKSRDE
;
A
#
# COMPACT_ATOMS: atom_id res chain seq x y z
N MET A 1 22.54 -5.25 0.48
CA MET A 1 22.52 -4.74 -0.91
C MET A 1 21.31 -5.28 -1.68
N SER A 2 20.86 -6.48 -1.34
CA SER A 2 19.71 -7.17 -1.93
C SER A 2 18.38 -6.48 -1.65
N LEU A 3 18.18 -5.96 -0.43
CA LEU A 3 16.98 -5.17 -0.09
C LEU A 3 16.82 -3.94 -1.00
N LEU A 4 17.95 -3.38 -1.45
CA LEU A 4 18.02 -2.20 -2.32
C LEU A 4 17.64 -2.53 -3.76
N LEU A 5 18.20 -3.62 -4.29
CA LEU A 5 17.86 -4.12 -5.62
C LEU A 5 16.38 -4.48 -5.71
N ALA A 6 15.84 -5.06 -4.64
CA ALA A 6 14.42 -5.35 -4.58
C ALA A 6 13.60 -4.07 -4.64
N LEU A 7 13.92 -3.01 -3.86
CA LEU A 7 13.20 -1.71 -3.78
C LEU A 7 13.22 -0.85 -5.05
N LEU A 8 14.24 -1.01 -5.89
CA LEU A 8 14.47 -0.16 -7.06
C LEU A 8 13.29 -0.09 -8.07
N PRO A 9 12.56 -1.18 -8.39
CA PRO A 9 11.37 -1.13 -9.22
C PRO A 9 10.23 -0.31 -8.59
N LEU A 10 10.02 -0.36 -7.26
CA LEU A 10 8.99 0.47 -6.61
C LEU A 10 9.36 1.94 -6.71
N PHE A 11 10.63 2.27 -6.46
CA PHE A 11 11.14 3.62 -6.65
C PHE A 11 10.99 4.09 -8.11
N GLY A 12 11.32 3.24 -9.09
CA GLY A 12 11.14 3.56 -10.51
C GLY A 12 9.67 3.82 -10.87
N LEU A 13 8.75 3.00 -10.37
CA LEU A 13 7.31 3.20 -10.55
C LEU A 13 6.83 4.51 -9.89
N ALA A 14 7.32 4.82 -8.68
CA ALA A 14 7.00 6.06 -8.00
C ALA A 14 7.50 7.28 -8.77
N LEU A 15 8.73 7.25 -9.31
CA LEU A 15 9.28 8.32 -10.14
C LEU A 15 8.41 8.57 -11.38
N VAL A 16 8.00 7.51 -12.07
CA VAL A 16 7.17 7.62 -13.27
C VAL A 16 5.80 8.20 -12.90
N ALA A 17 5.18 7.71 -11.83
CA ALA A 17 3.86 8.18 -11.42
C ALA A 17 3.89 9.63 -10.90
N ASP A 18 4.82 9.98 -10.01
CA ASP A 18 4.98 11.33 -9.47
C ASP A 18 5.42 12.33 -10.57
N GLY A 19 6.32 11.91 -11.47
CA GLY A 19 6.83 12.75 -12.55
C GLY A 19 5.79 13.10 -13.61
N LEU A 20 4.77 12.26 -13.79
CA LEU A 20 3.67 12.53 -14.71
C LEU A 20 2.70 13.59 -14.19
N VAL A 21 2.54 13.70 -12.87
CA VAL A 21 1.53 14.56 -12.22
C VAL A 21 2.12 15.87 -11.71
N ALA A 22 3.39 15.87 -11.30
CA ALA A 22 3.98 17.02 -10.63
C ALA A 22 4.24 18.20 -11.58
N ALA A 23 3.80 19.39 -11.14
CA ALA A 23 4.08 20.66 -11.82
C ALA A 23 5.60 20.96 -11.90
N LYS A 24 6.38 20.48 -10.92
CA LYS A 24 7.84 20.67 -10.84
C LYS A 24 8.57 19.32 -10.89
N ARG A 25 8.68 18.74 -12.09
CA ARG A 25 9.32 17.44 -12.33
C ARG A 25 10.73 17.31 -11.75
N TRP A 26 11.50 18.41 -11.74
CA TRP A 26 12.86 18.41 -11.18
C TRP A 26 12.87 18.16 -9.67
N GLN A 27 11.85 18.62 -8.92
CA GLN A 27 11.75 18.40 -7.47
C GLN A 27 11.48 16.93 -7.17
N VAL A 28 10.62 16.30 -7.98
CA VAL A 28 10.36 14.86 -7.89
C VAL A 28 11.62 14.06 -8.20
N ALA A 29 12.33 14.40 -9.29
CA ALA A 29 13.57 13.72 -9.63
C ALA A 29 14.64 13.88 -8.54
N LEU A 30 14.79 15.08 -7.98
CA LEU A 30 15.72 15.33 -6.88
C LEU A 30 15.33 14.55 -5.62
N ALA A 31 14.06 14.61 -5.20
CA ALA A 31 13.59 13.89 -4.03
C ALA A 31 13.68 12.36 -4.23
N TRP A 32 13.49 11.89 -5.45
CA TRP A 32 13.73 10.49 -5.81
C TRP A 32 15.20 10.12 -5.68
N LEU A 33 16.12 10.93 -6.21
CA LEU A 33 17.57 10.69 -6.08
C LEU A 33 17.99 10.70 -4.61
N VAL A 34 17.47 11.64 -3.82
CA VAL A 34 17.74 11.73 -2.37
C VAL A 34 17.13 10.54 -1.63
N GLY A 35 15.91 10.12 -1.97
CA GLY A 35 15.26 8.93 -1.43
C GLY A 35 16.03 7.67 -1.77
N LEU A 36 16.46 7.51 -3.01
CA LEU A 36 17.30 6.40 -3.45
C LEU A 36 18.65 6.42 -2.70
N ALA A 37 19.29 7.57 -2.57
CA ALA A 37 20.55 7.72 -1.85
C ALA A 37 20.39 7.38 -0.36
N SER A 38 19.28 7.74 0.28
CA SER A 38 18.96 7.36 1.66
C SER A 38 18.90 5.85 1.82
N VAL A 39 18.21 5.21 0.87
CA VAL A 39 18.04 3.77 0.80
C VAL A 39 19.38 3.10 0.55
N LEU A 40 20.23 3.61 -0.32
CA LEU A 40 21.55 3.04 -0.62
C LEU A 40 22.58 3.28 0.48
N SER A 41 22.41 4.31 1.31
CA SER A 41 23.40 4.72 2.29
C SER A 41 23.64 3.65 3.36
N PRO A 42 24.89 3.27 3.65
CA PRO A 42 25.23 2.50 4.84
C PRO A 42 25.23 3.38 6.11
N ASN A 43 25.11 4.70 5.98
CA ASN A 43 25.19 5.66 7.07
C ASN A 43 23.79 6.16 7.50
N LEU A 44 23.52 6.09 8.81
CA LEU A 44 22.32 6.56 9.49
C LEU A 44 22.10 8.06 9.32
N ALA A 45 23.15 8.88 9.42
CA ALA A 45 23.05 10.33 9.31
C ALA A 45 22.56 10.77 7.93
N LEU A 46 23.09 10.15 6.88
CA LEU A 46 22.63 10.39 5.50
C LEU A 46 21.20 9.93 5.30
N SER A 47 20.80 8.81 5.93
CA SER A 47 19.42 8.31 5.88
C SER A 47 18.45 9.31 6.54
N ALA A 48 18.81 9.83 7.72
CA ALA A 48 18.05 10.82 8.45
C ALA A 48 17.93 12.15 7.68
N LEU A 49 19.05 12.67 7.16
CA LEU A 49 19.08 13.90 6.37
C LEU A 49 18.21 13.76 5.11
N ALA A 50 18.29 12.63 4.42
CA ALA A 50 17.48 12.39 3.25
C ALA A 50 15.99 12.29 3.56
N LEU A 51 15.58 11.70 4.69
CA LEU A 51 14.17 11.70 5.12
C LEU A 51 13.66 13.13 5.42
N LEU A 52 14.48 13.97 6.05
CA LEU A 52 14.16 15.39 6.25
C LEU A 52 13.98 16.10 4.92
N LEU A 53 14.91 15.91 3.98
CA LEU A 53 14.85 16.53 2.65
C LEU A 53 13.63 16.05 1.87
N VAL A 54 13.40 14.74 1.77
CA VAL A 54 12.23 14.19 1.06
C VAL A 54 10.92 14.65 1.70
N GLY A 55 10.82 14.65 3.04
CA GLY A 55 9.65 15.15 3.76
C GLY A 55 9.42 16.65 3.55
N SER A 56 10.47 17.46 3.52
CA SER A 56 10.38 18.90 3.29
C SER A 56 10.05 19.27 1.84
N LEU A 57 10.61 18.54 0.87
CA LEU A 57 10.46 18.81 -0.57
C LEU A 57 9.15 18.26 -1.14
N LEU A 58 8.73 17.07 -0.71
CA LEU A 58 7.53 16.38 -1.23
C LEU A 58 6.32 16.49 -0.30
N GLY A 59 6.50 16.90 0.96
CA GLY A 59 5.42 17.04 1.92
C GLY A 59 4.45 18.15 1.54
N GLN A 60 3.32 17.76 0.96
CA GLN A 60 2.22 18.66 0.60
C GLN A 60 1.41 19.06 1.84
N THR A 61 1.30 18.15 2.81
CA THR A 61 0.61 18.38 4.08
C THR A 61 1.60 18.51 5.23
N TRP A 62 1.18 19.14 6.33
CA TRP A 62 2.00 19.23 7.53
C TRP A 62 2.32 17.86 8.12
N ALA A 63 1.37 16.91 8.06
CA ALA A 63 1.58 15.52 8.45
C ALA A 63 2.72 14.85 7.66
N GLN A 64 2.79 15.05 6.34
CA GLN A 64 3.87 14.50 5.52
C GLN A 64 5.22 15.15 5.81
N ARG A 65 5.26 16.45 6.15
CA ARG A 65 6.50 17.09 6.59
C ARG A 65 6.97 16.55 7.94
N LEU A 66 6.03 16.38 8.87
CA LEU A 66 6.30 15.75 10.16
C LEU A 66 6.78 14.31 10.03
N SER A 67 6.30 13.57 9.02
CA SER A 67 6.80 12.21 8.75
C SER A 67 8.33 12.19 8.60
N GLY A 68 8.86 13.07 7.75
CA GLY A 68 10.31 13.19 7.54
C GLY A 68 11.04 13.57 8.82
N VAL A 69 10.49 14.50 9.61
CA VAL A 69 11.05 14.93 10.90
C VAL A 69 11.06 13.79 11.93
N ALA A 70 9.94 13.10 12.12
CA ALA A 70 9.81 12.02 13.10
C ALA A 70 10.78 10.87 12.79
N SER A 71 10.80 10.41 11.55
CA SER A 71 11.73 9.33 11.14
C SER A 71 13.19 9.75 11.23
N ALA A 72 13.51 10.98 10.83
CA ALA A 72 14.88 11.48 10.94
C ALA A 72 15.33 11.68 12.39
N LEU A 73 14.46 12.16 13.28
CA LEU A 73 14.75 12.26 14.71
C LEU A 73 14.99 10.87 15.31
N GLY A 74 14.18 9.87 14.94
CA GLY A 74 14.38 8.49 15.39
C GLY A 74 15.76 7.94 14.98
N LEU A 75 16.17 8.16 13.73
CA LEU A 75 17.48 7.73 13.21
C LEU A 75 18.65 8.55 13.76
N ALA A 76 18.50 9.87 13.89
CA ALA A 76 19.53 10.75 14.41
C ALA A 76 19.80 10.48 15.88
N TRP A 77 18.74 10.29 16.68
CA TRP A 77 18.88 9.92 18.08
C TRP A 77 19.54 8.56 18.24
N LEU A 78 19.16 7.57 17.42
CA LEU A 78 19.80 6.26 17.41
C LEU A 78 21.31 6.38 17.11
N GLY A 79 21.68 7.17 16.09
CA GLY A 79 23.07 7.39 15.73
C GLY A 79 23.88 8.16 16.77
N LEU A 80 23.27 9.11 17.49
CA LEU A 80 23.92 9.86 18.58
C LEU A 80 24.21 8.99 19.80
N ASN A 81 23.37 7.99 20.07
CA ASN A 81 23.59 7.05 21.18
C ASN A 81 24.56 5.91 20.81
N ALA A 82 24.79 5.68 19.52
CA ALA A 82 25.67 4.64 19.03
C ALA A 82 27.11 5.12 18.89
N GLU A 83 28.07 4.21 19.02
CA GLU A 83 29.50 4.51 18.81
C GLU A 83 29.84 4.80 17.33
N SER A 84 28.97 4.37 16.41
CA SER A 84 29.12 4.66 14.98
C SER A 84 27.78 4.93 14.31
N TRP A 85 27.83 5.72 13.24
CA TRP A 85 26.69 6.02 12.38
C TRP A 85 26.45 4.97 11.28
N SER A 86 27.16 3.84 11.29
CA SER A 86 26.96 2.77 10.31
C SER A 86 25.77 1.90 10.70
N TRP A 87 24.84 1.68 9.76
CA TRP A 87 23.72 0.74 9.93
C TRP A 87 24.17 -0.67 10.32
N GLN A 88 25.39 -1.08 9.97
CA GLN A 88 25.91 -2.43 10.24
C GLN A 88 26.66 -2.53 11.57
N ALA A 89 26.82 -1.43 12.31
CA ALA A 89 27.55 -1.46 13.56
C ALA A 89 26.73 -2.11 14.68
N ALA A 90 27.36 -3.01 15.43
CA ALA A 90 26.73 -3.69 16.57
C ALA A 90 26.21 -2.69 17.62
N SER A 91 26.90 -1.56 17.81
CA SER A 91 26.48 -0.48 18.73
C SER A 91 25.09 0.07 18.39
N VAL A 92 24.71 0.11 17.11
CA VAL A 92 23.39 0.59 16.68
C VAL A 92 22.29 -0.38 17.10
N ALA A 93 22.53 -1.69 16.93
CA ALA A 93 21.56 -2.71 17.35
C ALA A 93 21.37 -2.73 18.87
N VAL A 94 22.45 -2.58 19.64
CA VAL A 94 22.40 -2.56 21.13
C VAL A 94 21.64 -1.35 21.66
N GLN A 95 21.77 -0.19 21.00
CA GLN A 95 21.13 1.05 21.44
C GLN A 95 19.69 1.22 20.92
N LEU A 96 19.22 0.30 20.06
CA LEU A 96 17.87 0.35 19.50
C LEU A 96 16.83 0.07 20.59
N ASN A 97 16.25 1.13 21.13
CA ASN A 97 15.12 1.06 22.05
C ASN A 97 13.75 1.39 21.42
N SER A 98 12.69 1.21 22.21
CA SER A 98 11.30 1.49 21.87
C SER A 98 11.02 2.93 21.41
N ILE A 99 11.75 3.93 21.89
CA ILE A 99 11.52 5.34 21.49
C ILE A 99 11.93 5.53 20.02
N HIS A 100 13.07 4.99 19.61
CA HIS A 100 13.52 5.07 18.22
C HIS A 100 12.53 4.38 17.27
N ILE A 101 12.08 3.17 17.64
CA ILE A 101 11.09 2.41 16.87
C ILE A 101 9.78 3.19 16.77
N GLY A 102 9.29 3.73 17.89
CA GLY A 102 8.07 4.52 17.93
C GLY A 102 8.13 5.76 17.03
N LEU A 103 9.26 6.49 17.02
CA LEU A 103 9.46 7.64 16.15
C LEU A 103 9.48 7.27 14.66
N ILE A 104 10.16 6.18 14.30
CA ILE A 104 10.22 5.67 12.93
C ILE A 104 8.84 5.20 12.46
N LEU A 105 8.09 4.51 13.32
CA LEU A 105 6.74 4.05 13.01
C LEU A 105 5.73 5.20 12.93
N LEU A 106 5.86 6.21 13.78
CA LEU A 106 5.08 7.43 13.67
C LEU A 106 5.34 8.12 12.33
N GLY A 107 6.62 8.26 11.95
CA GLY A 107 6.99 8.84 10.67
C GLY A 107 6.47 8.02 9.48
N ALA A 108 6.51 6.70 9.55
CA ALA A 108 5.93 5.82 8.54
C ALA A 108 4.39 5.95 8.46
N ALA A 109 3.69 5.92 9.61
CA ALA A 109 2.24 6.10 9.67
C ALA A 109 1.80 7.44 9.06
N LEU A 110 2.55 8.53 9.33
CA LEU A 110 2.32 9.83 8.72
C LEU A 110 2.61 9.84 7.21
N ALA A 111 3.67 9.15 6.76
CA ALA A 111 4.00 9.03 5.33
C ALA A 111 2.91 8.27 4.55
N PHE A 112 2.37 7.22 5.16
CA PHE A 112 1.31 6.39 4.60
C PHE A 112 -0.07 7.04 4.70
N GLY A 113 -0.21 8.08 5.52
CA GLY A 113 -1.46 8.81 5.73
C GLY A 113 -2.45 8.05 6.62
N CYS A 114 -1.96 7.36 7.64
CA CYS A 114 -2.82 6.71 8.63
C CYS A 114 -3.63 7.74 9.44
N TRP A 115 -4.83 7.34 9.88
CA TRP A 115 -5.70 8.13 10.75
C TRP A 115 -5.05 8.31 12.13
N PRO A 116 -5.28 9.44 12.86
CA PRO A 116 -6.18 10.58 12.59
C PRO A 116 -5.70 11.70 11.65
N TRP A 117 -4.58 11.54 10.93
CA TRP A 117 -3.87 12.69 10.37
C TRP A 117 -4.09 13.11 8.89
N PRO A 118 -5.11 12.69 8.11
CA PRO A 118 -5.25 13.23 6.76
C PRO A 118 -6.28 14.36 6.66
N GLU A 119 -5.77 15.56 6.38
CA GLU A 119 -6.53 16.59 5.65
C GLU A 119 -6.63 16.26 4.15
N GLN A 120 -5.66 15.51 3.62
CA GLN A 120 -5.61 15.05 2.23
C GLN A 120 -5.03 13.63 2.15
N ALA A 121 -5.55 12.86 1.20
CA ALA A 121 -5.11 11.48 0.96
C ALA A 121 -3.71 11.41 0.34
N THR A 122 -2.91 10.44 0.80
CA THR A 122 -1.55 10.18 0.29
C THR A 122 -1.57 9.89 -1.20
N PRO A 123 -0.64 10.46 -1.99
CA PRO A 123 -0.56 10.11 -3.40
C PRO A 123 -0.23 8.60 -3.56
N PRO A 124 -0.84 7.94 -4.55
CA PRO A 124 -0.71 6.50 -4.78
C PRO A 124 0.72 6.00 -4.94
N ALA A 125 1.55 6.74 -5.66
CA ALA A 125 2.99 6.55 -5.66
C ALA A 125 3.56 7.67 -4.80
N SER A 126 4.23 7.32 -3.70
CA SER A 126 4.79 8.31 -2.79
C SER A 126 6.22 7.92 -2.49
N THR A 127 7.16 8.69 -3.03
CA THR A 127 8.60 8.53 -2.74
C THR A 127 8.87 8.62 -1.24
N LEU A 128 8.13 9.47 -0.51
CA LEU A 128 8.20 9.59 0.95
C LEU A 128 7.74 8.31 1.65
N ALA A 129 6.64 7.70 1.20
CA ALA A 129 6.14 6.44 1.72
C ALA A 129 7.17 5.30 1.52
N LEU A 130 7.76 5.21 0.32
CA LEU A 130 8.79 4.21 0.02
C LEU A 130 10.07 4.41 0.83
N ALA A 131 10.51 5.66 1.03
CA ALA A 131 11.66 5.95 1.87
C ALA A 131 11.42 5.50 3.31
N ASN A 132 10.26 5.83 3.89
CA ASN A 132 9.90 5.38 5.24
C ASN A 132 9.73 3.85 5.33
N LEU A 133 9.09 3.23 4.34
CA LEU A 133 8.98 1.76 4.26
C LEU A 133 10.36 1.10 4.31
N THR A 134 11.33 1.66 3.60
CA THR A 134 12.69 1.12 3.58
C THR A 134 13.35 1.18 4.95
N ILE A 135 13.17 2.28 5.69
CA ILE A 135 13.69 2.41 7.05
C ILE A 135 13.04 1.39 7.97
N VAL A 136 11.72 1.23 7.90
CA VAL A 136 10.99 0.20 8.68
C VAL A 136 11.53 -1.19 8.37
N LEU A 137 11.71 -1.54 7.10
CA LEU A 137 12.25 -2.85 6.72
C LEU A 137 13.71 -3.04 7.15
N ARG A 138 14.52 -1.97 7.19
CA ARG A 138 15.90 -2.02 7.68
C ARG A 138 16.00 -2.27 9.18
N LEU A 139 14.98 -1.95 9.98
CA LEU A 139 14.98 -2.27 11.42
C LEU A 139 15.15 -3.78 11.66
N TYR A 140 14.59 -4.63 10.78
CA TYR A 140 14.77 -6.08 10.85
C TYR A 140 16.21 -6.56 10.65
N SER A 141 17.07 -5.74 10.03
CA SER A 141 18.50 -6.07 9.92
C SER A 141 19.28 -5.82 11.21
N LEU A 142 18.70 -5.05 12.15
CA LEU A 142 19.34 -4.72 13.42
C LEU A 142 18.94 -5.72 14.51
N VAL A 143 17.65 -5.85 14.79
CA VAL A 143 17.10 -6.64 15.90
C VAL A 143 15.72 -7.17 15.50
N PRO A 144 15.33 -8.39 15.94
CA PRO A 144 13.94 -8.84 15.86
C PRO A 144 13.01 -7.84 16.57
N LEU A 145 11.96 -7.38 15.89
CA LEU A 145 11.02 -6.44 16.49
C LEU A 145 10.11 -7.15 17.49
N ASP A 146 9.87 -6.47 18.62
CA ASP A 146 8.95 -6.95 19.64
C ASP A 146 7.50 -7.05 19.09
N TRP A 147 6.75 -8.01 19.62
CA TRP A 147 5.35 -8.25 19.24
C TRP A 147 4.49 -7.01 19.51
N ALA A 148 4.84 -6.20 20.51
CA ALA A 148 4.14 -4.96 20.85
C ALA A 148 4.14 -3.98 19.66
N TRP A 149 5.27 -3.78 18.99
CA TRP A 149 5.37 -2.90 17.83
C TRP A 149 4.62 -3.46 16.62
N THR A 150 4.65 -4.78 16.46
CA THR A 150 3.85 -5.48 15.44
C THR A 150 2.36 -5.24 15.66
N ALA A 151 1.87 -5.36 16.89
CA ALA A 151 0.48 -5.11 17.24
C ALA A 151 0.10 -3.64 17.03
N VAL A 152 0.96 -2.69 17.43
CA VAL A 152 0.73 -1.25 17.22
C VAL A 152 0.56 -0.92 15.73
N ALA A 153 1.46 -1.40 14.87
CA ALA A 153 1.36 -1.13 13.44
C ALA A 153 0.20 -1.87 12.77
N ALA A 154 -0.12 -3.08 13.21
CA ALA A 154 -1.30 -3.81 12.76
C ALA A 154 -2.58 -3.02 13.10
N LEU A 155 -2.72 -2.52 14.32
CA LEU A 155 -3.87 -1.72 14.75
C LEU A 155 -3.96 -0.38 13.99
N ILE A 156 -2.88 0.40 13.94
CA ILE A 156 -2.85 1.69 13.24
C ILE A 156 -3.11 1.49 11.75
N GLY A 157 -2.38 0.56 11.11
CA GLY A 157 -2.48 0.30 9.68
C GLY A 157 -3.84 -0.25 9.29
N SER A 158 -4.31 -1.33 9.92
CA SER A 158 -5.60 -1.94 9.59
C SER A 158 -6.80 -1.10 9.99
N GLY A 159 -6.74 -0.39 11.12
CA GLY A 159 -7.80 0.52 11.57
C GLY A 159 -7.97 1.69 10.61
N SER A 160 -6.85 2.31 10.22
CA SER A 160 -6.85 3.37 9.21
C SER A 160 -7.32 2.87 7.84
N ALA A 161 -6.83 1.70 7.41
CA ALA A 161 -7.22 1.09 6.15
C ALA A 161 -8.71 0.77 6.10
N LEU A 162 -9.27 0.22 7.19
CA LEU A 162 -10.71 -0.04 7.31
C LEU A 162 -11.51 1.27 7.27
N TRP A 163 -11.05 2.30 7.99
CA TRP A 163 -11.67 3.61 7.98
C TRP A 163 -11.75 4.21 6.56
N PHE A 164 -10.65 4.18 5.79
CA PHE A 164 -10.67 4.67 4.40
C PHE A 164 -11.46 3.76 3.46
N ALA A 165 -11.41 2.43 3.67
CA ALA A 165 -12.21 1.49 2.88
C ALA A 165 -13.72 1.74 3.08
N TRP A 166 -14.13 2.09 4.30
CA TRP A 166 -15.50 2.52 4.60
C TRP A 166 -15.86 3.83 3.88
N GLN A 167 -14.94 4.80 3.86
CA GLN A 167 -15.12 6.05 3.12
C GLN A 167 -15.23 5.87 1.59
N LEU A 168 -14.88 4.72 1.03
CA LEU A 168 -15.07 4.44 -0.40
C LEU A 168 -16.51 4.04 -0.75
N LEU A 169 -17.34 3.73 0.26
CA LEU A 169 -18.74 3.35 0.02
C LEU A 169 -19.55 4.52 -0.58
N PRO A 170 -19.61 5.73 0.00
CA PRO A 170 -20.41 6.83 -0.54
C PRO A 170 -20.01 7.26 -1.97
N PRO A 171 -20.94 7.76 -2.79
CA PRO A 171 -20.63 8.29 -4.12
C PRO A 171 -19.64 9.48 -4.02
N GLN A 172 -18.59 9.45 -4.84
CA GLN A 172 -17.47 10.41 -4.78
C GLN A 172 -16.86 10.57 -6.17
N ALA A 173 -16.16 11.68 -6.39
CA ALA A 173 -15.37 11.89 -7.59
C ALA A 173 -14.31 10.78 -7.78
N LEU A 174 -14.06 10.40 -9.03
CA LEU A 174 -13.13 9.31 -9.38
C LEU A 174 -11.73 9.53 -8.81
N GLU A 175 -11.24 10.77 -8.86
CA GLU A 175 -9.93 11.15 -8.35
C GLU A 175 -9.81 10.95 -6.84
N GLN A 176 -10.84 11.34 -6.09
CA GLN A 176 -10.88 11.15 -4.63
C GLN A 176 -10.90 9.66 -4.26
N ARG A 177 -11.69 8.85 -4.99
CA ARG A 177 -11.73 7.40 -4.81
C ARG A 177 -10.37 6.74 -5.04
N ARG A 178 -9.62 7.18 -6.06
CA ARG A 178 -8.27 6.69 -6.32
C ARG A 178 -7.32 6.93 -5.18
N ARG A 179 -7.32 8.16 -4.67
CA ARG A 179 -6.44 8.53 -3.56
C ARG A 179 -6.80 7.75 -2.30
N LEU A 180 -8.09 7.64 -1.97
CA LEU A 180 -8.54 6.83 -0.83
C LEU A 180 -8.19 5.35 -1.00
N GLY A 181 -8.40 4.77 -2.19
CA GLY A 181 -8.03 3.37 -2.47
C GLY A 181 -6.53 3.11 -2.31
N ALA A 182 -5.69 4.03 -2.75
CA ALA A 182 -4.24 3.91 -2.54
C ALA A 182 -3.85 4.12 -1.07
N GLN A 183 -4.55 5.00 -0.36
CA GLN A 183 -4.33 5.22 1.06
C GLN A 183 -4.70 3.97 1.89
N VAL A 184 -5.76 3.25 1.54
CA VAL A 184 -6.08 1.92 2.12
C VAL A 184 -4.89 0.98 1.97
N LEU A 185 -4.30 0.90 0.77
CA LEU A 185 -3.16 0.02 0.50
C LEU A 185 -1.90 0.45 1.27
N TRP A 186 -1.57 1.74 1.32
CA TRP A 186 -0.43 2.23 2.11
C TRP A 186 -0.60 2.00 3.62
N CYS A 187 -1.82 2.13 4.15
CA CYS A 187 -2.10 1.79 5.54
C CYS A 187 -1.92 0.28 5.80
N LEU A 188 -2.29 -0.56 4.83
CA LEU A 188 -2.03 -2.01 4.89
C LEU A 188 -0.54 -2.35 4.74
N VAL A 189 0.22 -1.59 3.95
CA VAL A 189 1.69 -1.73 3.86
C VAL A 189 2.30 -1.60 5.25
N LEU A 190 1.86 -0.62 6.05
CA LEU A 190 2.30 -0.49 7.45
C LEU A 190 2.01 -1.75 8.27
N ALA A 191 0.75 -2.21 8.25
CA ALA A 191 0.33 -3.39 9.01
C ALA A 191 1.10 -4.66 8.59
N ALA A 192 1.29 -4.86 7.29
CA ALA A 192 2.00 -6.01 6.74
C ALA A 192 3.51 -5.94 6.98
N SER A 193 4.10 -4.73 6.90
CA SER A 193 5.55 -4.53 7.05
C SER A 193 6.08 -5.00 8.39
N LEU A 194 5.22 -5.02 9.41
CA LEU A 194 5.61 -5.42 10.75
C LEU A 194 5.31 -6.88 11.12
N LEU A 195 4.81 -7.71 10.20
CA LEU A 195 4.55 -9.13 10.44
C LEU A 195 5.81 -9.99 10.66
N ALA A 196 7.01 -9.39 10.62
CA ALA A 196 8.29 -9.99 10.99
C ALA A 196 8.58 -11.36 10.36
N SER A 197 8.10 -11.59 9.14
CA SER A 197 8.23 -12.87 8.43
C SER A 197 8.47 -12.67 6.94
N GLU A 198 9.02 -13.69 6.27
CA GLU A 198 9.21 -13.69 4.80
C GLU A 198 7.88 -13.45 4.07
N ALA A 199 6.81 -14.07 4.56
CA ALA A 199 5.43 -13.86 4.12
C ALA A 199 4.95 -12.41 4.29
N GLY A 200 5.21 -11.83 5.46
CA GLY A 200 4.92 -10.44 5.76
C GLY A 200 5.57 -9.49 4.77
N ILE A 201 6.88 -9.65 4.55
CA ILE A 201 7.64 -8.85 3.58
C ILE A 201 7.06 -8.98 2.18
N ALA A 202 6.72 -10.19 1.73
CA ALA A 202 6.11 -10.39 0.43
C ALA A 202 4.75 -9.70 0.30
N ALA A 203 3.92 -9.77 1.35
CA ALA A 203 2.65 -9.05 1.40
C ALA A 203 2.83 -7.53 1.37
N THR A 204 3.77 -6.98 2.14
CA THR A 204 4.15 -5.56 2.12
C THR A 204 4.55 -5.10 0.73
N TRP A 205 5.38 -5.90 0.08
CA TRP A 205 5.84 -5.69 -1.27
C TRP A 205 4.70 -5.70 -2.29
N ALA A 206 3.82 -6.69 -2.17
CA ALA A 206 2.65 -6.79 -3.03
C ALA A 206 1.75 -5.57 -2.90
N LEU A 207 1.42 -5.19 -1.67
CA LEU A 207 0.59 -4.03 -1.37
C LEU A 207 1.22 -2.72 -1.87
N ALA A 208 2.53 -2.52 -1.64
CA ALA A 208 3.24 -1.32 -2.09
C ALA A 208 3.28 -1.22 -3.62
N LEU A 209 3.46 -2.35 -4.31
CA LEU A 209 3.42 -2.41 -5.77
C LEU A 209 2.02 -2.06 -6.30
N VAL A 210 0.96 -2.65 -5.73
CA VAL A 210 -0.41 -2.34 -6.12
C VAL A 210 -0.76 -0.87 -5.80
N ALA A 211 -0.29 -0.32 -4.68
CA ALA A 211 -0.47 1.08 -4.32
C ALA A 211 0.16 2.02 -5.36
N CYS A 212 1.41 1.76 -5.76
CA CYS A 212 2.10 2.54 -6.78
C CYS A 212 1.41 2.44 -8.16
N LEU A 213 0.86 1.26 -8.51
CA LEU A 213 0.15 1.04 -9.77
C LEU A 213 -1.31 1.52 -9.76
N ALA A 214 -1.85 1.90 -8.60
CA ALA A 214 -3.25 2.34 -8.45
C ALA A 214 -3.57 3.60 -9.27
N HIS A 215 -2.57 4.43 -9.60
CA HIS A 215 -2.74 5.69 -10.30
C HIS A 215 -2.90 5.57 -11.83
N PRO A 216 -1.98 4.92 -12.58
CA PRO A 216 -2.11 4.84 -14.04
C PRO A 216 -3.01 3.69 -14.55
N LEU A 217 -3.15 2.58 -13.82
CA LEU A 217 -3.65 1.33 -14.43
C LEU A 217 -4.98 0.81 -13.86
N LEU A 218 -5.35 1.09 -12.61
CA LEU A 218 -6.34 0.26 -11.90
C LEU A 218 -7.75 0.86 -11.73
N GLN A 219 -7.98 2.15 -11.99
CA GLN A 219 -9.22 2.81 -11.54
C GLN A 219 -9.84 3.85 -12.50
N GLN A 220 -9.64 3.74 -13.82
CA GLN A 220 -10.51 4.51 -14.73
C GLN A 220 -11.89 3.86 -14.90
N TYR A 221 -11.98 2.53 -14.81
CA TYR A 221 -13.19 1.77 -15.13
C TYR A 221 -13.38 0.59 -14.17
N SER A 222 -14.63 0.17 -13.95
CA SER A 222 -14.87 -1.11 -13.26
C SER A 222 -14.43 -2.25 -14.16
N ASN A 223 -13.39 -2.96 -13.77
CA ASN A 223 -12.98 -4.18 -14.44
C ASN A 223 -12.60 -5.24 -13.41
N VAL A 224 -13.17 -6.43 -13.50
CA VAL A 224 -12.84 -7.54 -12.61
C VAL A 224 -11.34 -7.89 -12.72
N ALA A 225 -10.74 -7.72 -13.90
CA ALA A 225 -9.31 -7.94 -14.10
C ALA A 225 -8.43 -6.98 -13.27
N SER A 226 -8.85 -5.74 -13.05
CA SER A 226 -8.09 -4.79 -12.23
C SER A 226 -8.16 -5.10 -10.74
N LEU A 227 -9.11 -5.94 -10.32
CA LEU A 227 -9.19 -6.42 -8.94
C LEU A 227 -8.17 -7.53 -8.67
N VAL A 228 -7.68 -8.25 -9.68
CA VAL A 228 -6.84 -9.45 -9.45
C VAL A 228 -5.53 -9.15 -8.71
N PRO A 229 -4.73 -8.12 -9.06
CA PRO A 229 -3.56 -7.76 -8.26
C PRO A 229 -3.91 -7.36 -6.82
N LEU A 230 -5.00 -6.61 -6.64
CA LEU A 230 -5.49 -6.17 -5.34
C LEU A 230 -5.91 -7.36 -4.48
N TRP A 231 -6.68 -8.28 -5.05
CA TRP A 231 -7.10 -9.53 -4.43
C TRP A 231 -5.90 -10.37 -4.02
N MET A 232 -4.92 -10.54 -4.91
CA MET A 232 -3.72 -11.32 -4.60
C MET A 232 -2.92 -10.68 -3.46
N SER A 233 -2.74 -9.36 -3.48
CA SER A 233 -2.02 -8.65 -2.41
C SER A 233 -2.73 -8.76 -1.05
N LEU A 234 -4.06 -8.63 -1.00
CA LEU A 234 -4.86 -8.76 0.22
C LEU A 234 -4.91 -10.21 0.71
N TRP A 235 -4.96 -11.18 -0.21
CA TRP A 235 -4.90 -12.59 0.11
C TRP A 235 -3.54 -12.97 0.70
N LEU A 236 -2.44 -12.50 0.11
CA LEU A 236 -1.09 -12.69 0.66
C LEU A 236 -0.98 -12.08 2.07
N THR A 237 -1.56 -10.90 2.27
CA THR A 237 -1.59 -10.24 3.59
C THR A 237 -2.43 -11.01 4.61
N ALA A 238 -3.60 -11.49 4.20
CA ALA A 238 -4.48 -12.30 5.02
C ALA A 238 -3.82 -13.65 5.39
N ALA A 239 -3.09 -14.26 4.46
CA ALA A 239 -2.30 -15.45 4.73
C ALA A 239 -1.16 -15.13 5.71
N ALA A 240 -0.35 -14.09 5.44
CA ALA A 240 0.81 -13.71 6.25
C ALA A 240 0.43 -13.39 7.69
N SER A 241 -0.67 -12.66 7.87
CA SER A 241 -1.21 -12.36 9.20
C SER A 241 -1.65 -13.61 9.94
N LEU A 242 -2.34 -14.54 9.27
CA LEU A 242 -2.79 -15.78 9.90
C LEU A 242 -1.60 -16.68 10.27
N ALA A 243 -0.58 -16.77 9.40
CA ALA A 243 0.66 -17.49 9.70
C ALA A 243 1.47 -16.86 10.84
N GLY A 244 1.42 -15.53 10.98
CA GLY A 244 1.97 -14.79 12.13
C GLY A 244 1.09 -14.80 13.38
N GLY A 245 0.02 -15.62 13.43
CA GLY A 245 -0.88 -15.72 14.58
C GLY A 245 -1.85 -14.55 14.78
N LEU A 246 -1.88 -13.58 13.86
CA LEU A 246 -2.73 -12.39 13.92
C LEU A 246 -4.03 -12.63 13.16
N ALA A 247 -4.85 -13.57 13.63
CA ALA A 247 -6.12 -13.93 13.00
C ALA A 247 -7.01 -12.70 12.74
N LEU A 248 -7.13 -11.79 13.72
CA LEU A 248 -7.93 -10.56 13.58
C LEU A 248 -7.52 -9.72 12.35
N LEU A 249 -6.21 -9.58 12.10
CA LEU A 249 -5.72 -8.84 10.94
C LEU A 249 -6.10 -9.52 9.62
N SER A 250 -6.13 -10.86 9.59
CA SER A 250 -6.60 -11.63 8.45
C SER A 250 -8.08 -11.36 8.14
N TRP A 251 -8.93 -11.38 9.18
CA TRP A 251 -10.35 -11.03 9.07
C TRP A 251 -10.55 -9.59 8.57
N LEU A 252 -9.75 -8.64 9.07
CA LEU A 252 -9.78 -7.25 8.63
C LEU A 252 -9.38 -7.11 7.16
N CYS A 253 -8.36 -7.84 6.69
CA CYS A 253 -7.96 -7.86 5.28
C CYS A 253 -9.10 -8.36 4.38
N TRP A 254 -9.84 -9.39 4.81
CA TRP A 254 -11.03 -9.87 4.11
C TRP A 254 -12.16 -8.84 4.07
N LEU A 255 -12.44 -8.20 5.20
CA LEU A 255 -13.45 -7.14 5.27
C LEU A 255 -13.09 -5.99 4.32
N MET A 256 -11.81 -5.56 4.31
CA MET A 256 -11.32 -4.53 3.40
C MET A 256 -11.42 -4.97 1.94
N LEU A 257 -11.09 -6.22 1.62
CA LEU A 257 -11.26 -6.79 0.29
C LEU A 257 -12.71 -6.69 -0.17
N MET A 258 -13.68 -7.03 0.68
CA MET A 258 -15.09 -6.90 0.38
C MET A 258 -15.49 -5.45 0.14
N LEU A 259 -15.09 -4.53 1.01
CA LEU A 259 -15.40 -3.09 0.88
C LEU A 259 -14.81 -2.49 -0.40
N LEU A 260 -13.54 -2.78 -0.69
CA LEU A 260 -12.86 -2.32 -1.91
C LEU A 260 -13.56 -2.86 -3.15
N THR A 261 -13.88 -4.15 -3.15
CA THR A 261 -14.57 -4.80 -4.26
C THR A 261 -15.96 -4.19 -4.49
N LEU A 262 -16.76 -4.03 -3.44
CA LEU A 262 -18.05 -3.31 -3.49
C LEU A 262 -17.91 -1.88 -4.02
N SER A 263 -16.84 -1.18 -3.64
CA SER A 263 -16.58 0.18 -4.10
C SER A 263 -16.29 0.23 -5.61
N THR A 264 -15.60 -0.77 -6.16
CA THR A 264 -15.28 -0.82 -7.60
C THR A 264 -16.50 -1.09 -8.47
N PHE A 265 -17.48 -1.85 -7.99
CA PHE A 265 -18.73 -2.11 -8.73
C PHE A 265 -19.58 -0.86 -8.96
N ARG A 266 -19.33 0.22 -8.22
CA ARG A 266 -19.99 1.52 -8.46
C ARG A 266 -19.41 2.29 -9.65
N LEU A 267 -18.18 1.98 -10.09
CA LEU A 267 -17.54 2.67 -11.23
C LEU A 267 -18.19 2.24 -12.54
N PRO A 268 -18.41 3.11 -13.54
CA PRO A 268 -19.01 2.73 -14.82
C PRO A 268 -18.27 1.54 -15.47
N PRO A 269 -19.00 0.55 -16.05
CA PRO A 269 -18.35 -0.45 -16.87
C PRO A 269 -17.92 0.26 -18.17
N GLN A 270 -16.72 -0.04 -18.63
CA GLN A 270 -16.34 0.32 -19.99
C GLN A 270 -15.78 -0.92 -20.64
N ILE A 271 -16.24 -1.17 -21.87
CA ILE A 271 -15.82 -2.30 -22.69
C ILE A 271 -15.28 -1.68 -23.97
N SER A 272 -14.04 -1.22 -23.92
CA SER A 272 -13.31 -0.77 -25.10
C SER A 272 -12.43 -1.90 -25.62
N ARG A 273 -12.32 -2.04 -26.95
CA ARG A 273 -11.41 -3.02 -27.59
C ARG A 273 -9.95 -2.89 -27.11
N TRP A 274 -9.54 -1.68 -26.74
CA TRP A 274 -8.20 -1.38 -26.24
C TRP A 274 -7.99 -1.76 -24.77
N GLN A 275 -9.03 -2.15 -24.04
CA GLN A 275 -8.93 -2.58 -22.65
C GLN A 275 -8.59 -4.05 -22.49
N TRP A 276 -8.90 -4.91 -23.49
CA TRP A 276 -8.52 -6.32 -23.47
C TRP A 276 -7.03 -6.59 -23.22
N PRO A 277 -6.07 -5.92 -23.90
CA PRO A 277 -4.66 -6.13 -23.60
C PRO A 277 -4.30 -5.68 -22.17
N LEU A 278 -4.92 -4.61 -21.67
CA LEU A 278 -4.70 -4.12 -20.32
C LEU A 278 -5.29 -5.07 -19.26
N MET A 279 -6.45 -5.68 -19.52
CA MET A 279 -7.03 -6.74 -18.70
C MET A 279 -6.14 -7.97 -18.64
N ALA A 280 -5.66 -8.43 -19.80
CA ALA A 280 -4.77 -9.57 -19.88
C ALA A 280 -3.47 -9.31 -19.11
N LEU A 281 -2.92 -8.09 -19.22
CA LEU A 281 -1.75 -7.65 -18.48
C LEU A 281 -2.00 -7.63 -16.96
N GLN A 282 -3.15 -7.12 -16.50
CA GLN A 282 -3.51 -7.09 -15.08
C GLN A 282 -3.72 -8.49 -14.51
N LEU A 283 -4.39 -9.37 -15.26
CA LEU A 283 -4.54 -10.78 -14.93
C LEU A 283 -3.19 -11.47 -14.83
N ALA A 284 -2.34 -11.31 -15.85
CA ALA A 284 -1.00 -11.87 -15.87
C ALA A 284 -0.13 -11.32 -14.72
N ALA A 285 -0.23 -10.03 -14.43
CA ALA A 285 0.48 -9.39 -13.33
C ALA A 285 0.01 -9.92 -11.97
N GLY A 286 -1.30 -10.07 -11.75
CA GLY A 286 -1.85 -10.59 -10.50
C GLY A 286 -1.55 -12.07 -10.29
N LEU A 287 -1.71 -12.90 -11.33
CA LEU A 287 -1.40 -14.34 -11.29
C LEU A 287 0.10 -14.62 -11.25
N GLY A 288 0.91 -13.79 -11.91
CA GLY A 288 2.37 -13.86 -11.90
C GLY A 288 3.01 -13.27 -10.64
N MET A 289 2.24 -12.54 -9.82
CA MET A 289 2.74 -11.83 -8.65
C MET A 289 3.50 -12.73 -7.66
N PRO A 290 3.03 -13.93 -7.28
CA PRO A 290 3.75 -14.78 -6.36
C PRO A 290 5.14 -15.19 -6.87
N PHE A 291 5.27 -15.50 -8.17
CA PHE A 291 6.54 -15.85 -8.80
C PHE A 291 7.48 -14.65 -8.90
N LEU A 292 6.94 -13.48 -9.24
CA LEU A 292 7.70 -12.24 -9.29
C LEU A 292 8.27 -11.90 -7.90
N LEU A 293 7.44 -12.03 -6.86
CA LEU A 293 7.85 -11.81 -5.48
C LEU A 293 8.93 -12.81 -5.04
N GLU A 294 8.79 -14.09 -5.36
CA GLU A 294 9.82 -15.09 -5.06
C GLU A 294 11.15 -14.73 -5.72
N LEU A 295 11.15 -14.39 -7.01
CA LEU A 295 12.37 -14.03 -7.75
C LEU A 295 13.05 -12.77 -7.16
N LEU A 296 12.26 -11.74 -6.86
CA LEU A 296 12.77 -10.45 -6.38
C LEU A 296 13.18 -10.48 -4.90
N LEU A 297 12.48 -11.24 -4.06
CA LEU A 297 12.65 -11.21 -2.61
C LEU A 297 13.57 -12.30 -2.07
N LYS A 298 13.83 -13.37 -2.82
CA LYS A 298 14.81 -14.41 -2.44
C LYS A 298 16.17 -13.86 -1.97
N PRO A 299 16.80 -12.85 -2.63
CA PRO A 299 18.04 -12.29 -2.13
C PRO A 299 17.82 -11.42 -0.87
N VAL A 300 16.65 -10.78 -0.73
CA VAL A 300 16.28 -9.99 0.46
C VAL A 300 16.11 -10.88 1.68
N TRP A 301 15.43 -12.02 1.54
CA TRP A 301 15.22 -12.98 2.63
C TRP A 301 16.54 -13.52 3.18
N ARG A 302 17.53 -13.75 2.30
CA ARG A 302 18.88 -14.15 2.74
C ARG A 302 19.57 -13.07 3.59
N GLU A 303 19.36 -11.79 3.29
CA GLU A 303 19.92 -10.69 4.08
C GLU A 303 19.16 -10.46 5.40
N LEU A 304 17.83 -10.61 5.39
CA LEU A 304 16.97 -10.37 6.55
C LEU A 304 16.83 -11.59 7.49
N GLY A 305 17.28 -12.77 7.07
CA GLY A 305 17.03 -14.06 7.74
C GLY A 305 17.46 -14.15 9.21
N ALA A 306 18.35 -13.26 9.69
CA ALA A 306 18.71 -13.18 11.10
C ALA A 306 17.61 -12.54 11.98
N GLY A 307 16.75 -11.68 11.42
CA GLY A 307 15.74 -10.91 12.16
C GLY A 307 14.28 -11.34 11.97
N LEU A 308 13.99 -12.28 11.05
CA LEU A 308 12.63 -12.73 10.70
C LEU A 308 12.14 -13.94 11.52
N THR A 309 12.78 -14.23 12.65
CA THR A 309 12.74 -15.56 13.29
C THR A 309 11.57 -15.76 14.26
N VAL A 310 10.79 -14.74 14.59
CA VAL A 310 9.74 -14.86 15.64
C VAL A 310 8.71 -15.96 15.32
N PHE A 311 8.42 -16.18 14.03
CA PHE A 311 7.40 -17.15 13.59
C PHE A 311 7.96 -18.36 12.81
N GLY A 312 9.29 -18.52 12.75
CA GLY A 312 9.93 -19.54 11.92
C GLY A 312 9.86 -19.23 10.40
N ARG A 313 10.43 -20.12 9.59
CA ARG A 313 10.54 -19.91 8.13
C ARG A 313 9.19 -20.20 7.47
N LEU A 314 8.52 -19.15 7.00
CA LEU A 314 7.25 -19.24 6.27
C LEU A 314 7.53 -19.29 4.76
N ASP A 315 7.62 -20.50 4.21
CA ASP A 315 7.74 -20.69 2.76
C ASP A 315 6.43 -20.26 2.08
N ILE A 316 6.53 -19.31 1.16
CA ILE A 316 5.42 -18.90 0.29
C ILE A 316 5.30 -19.94 -0.82
N ALA A 317 4.26 -20.77 -0.77
CA ALA A 317 3.90 -21.57 -1.93
C ALA A 317 3.00 -20.73 -2.85
N PRO A 318 3.36 -20.53 -4.13
CA PRO A 318 2.76 -19.53 -5.01
C PRO A 318 1.25 -19.70 -5.27
N TRP A 319 0.67 -20.87 -4.97
CA TRP A 319 -0.74 -21.17 -5.26
C TRP A 319 -1.51 -21.84 -4.12
N THR A 320 -0.84 -22.50 -3.16
CA THR A 320 -1.51 -23.20 -2.06
C THR A 320 -1.67 -22.36 -0.79
N GLY A 321 -1.25 -21.08 -0.83
CA GLY A 321 -1.13 -20.24 0.37
C GLY A 321 0.16 -20.51 1.13
N LEU A 322 0.31 -19.83 2.27
CA LEU A 322 1.43 -20.08 3.17
C LEU A 322 1.36 -21.50 3.70
N ALA A 323 2.36 -22.29 3.37
CA ALA A 323 2.63 -23.53 4.08
C ALA A 323 3.60 -23.15 5.21
N THR A 324 3.11 -23.16 6.45
CA THR A 324 4.00 -23.10 7.61
C THR A 324 4.84 -24.38 7.60
N ARG A 325 6.12 -24.28 7.25
CA ARG A 325 7.07 -25.37 7.43
C ARG A 325 7.78 -25.14 8.74
N ASN A 326 7.67 -26.09 9.66
CA ASN A 326 8.53 -26.07 10.85
C ASN A 326 10.01 -26.21 10.41
N PRO A 327 11.01 -25.88 11.24
CA PRO A 327 12.43 -26.10 10.93
C PRO A 327 12.76 -27.55 10.51
N GLY A 328 11.91 -28.51 10.88
CA GLY A 328 11.95 -29.91 10.43
C GLY A 328 11.23 -30.20 9.10
N SER A 329 10.89 -29.19 8.30
CA SER A 329 10.19 -29.28 6.99
C SER A 329 8.78 -29.90 7.00
N GLN A 330 8.19 -30.11 8.18
CA GLN A 330 6.81 -30.59 8.31
C GLN A 330 5.82 -29.45 8.05
N VAL A 331 4.81 -29.71 7.23
CA VAL A 331 3.69 -28.79 6.96
C VAL A 331 2.80 -28.75 8.19
N VAL A 332 2.79 -27.65 8.93
CA VAL A 332 2.12 -27.55 10.23
C VAL A 332 0.65 -27.12 10.11
N ALA A 333 0.25 -26.44 9.02
CA ALA A 333 -1.16 -26.09 8.82
C ALA A 333 -1.54 -25.89 7.33
N THR A 334 -2.38 -26.77 6.77
CA THR A 334 -3.09 -26.58 5.48
C THR A 334 -4.49 -25.97 5.66
N LEU A 335 -5.02 -25.98 6.88
CA LEU A 335 -6.36 -25.50 7.23
C LEU A 335 -6.60 -24.01 6.90
N PRO A 336 -5.64 -23.09 7.14
CA PRO A 336 -5.80 -21.69 6.77
C PRO A 336 -6.08 -21.50 5.27
N SER A 337 -5.41 -22.29 4.43
CA SER A 337 -5.54 -22.18 2.98
C SER A 337 -6.92 -22.57 2.47
N VAL A 338 -7.55 -23.59 3.07
CA VAL A 338 -8.92 -24.02 2.71
C VAL A 338 -9.94 -22.97 3.13
N VAL A 339 -9.81 -22.43 4.34
CA VAL A 339 -10.68 -21.34 4.82
C VAL A 339 -10.51 -20.09 3.96
N LEU A 340 -9.27 -19.73 3.62
CA LEU A 340 -8.96 -18.61 2.72
C LEU A 340 -9.50 -18.84 1.30
N ALA A 341 -9.43 -20.07 0.77
CA ALA A 341 -10.01 -20.41 -0.53
C ALA A 341 -11.56 -20.34 -0.50
N GLY A 342 -12.19 -20.80 0.58
CA GLY A 342 -13.63 -20.65 0.81
C GLY A 342 -14.05 -19.18 0.85
N LEU A 343 -13.30 -18.34 1.57
CA LEU A 343 -13.54 -16.89 1.61
C LEU A 343 -13.32 -16.23 0.24
N LEU A 344 -12.36 -16.71 -0.55
CA LEU A 344 -12.13 -16.24 -1.92
C LEU A 344 -13.34 -16.55 -2.80
N LEU A 345 -13.90 -17.76 -2.71
CA LEU A 345 -15.13 -18.13 -3.41
C LEU A 345 -16.32 -17.25 -2.99
N VAL A 346 -16.45 -16.94 -1.70
CA VAL A 346 -17.46 -15.99 -1.21
C VAL A 346 -17.23 -14.60 -1.80
N GLY A 347 -15.98 -14.13 -1.86
CA GLY A 347 -15.62 -12.87 -2.50
C GLY A 347 -15.98 -12.83 -3.99
N ILE A 348 -15.71 -13.92 -4.72
CA ILE A 348 -16.11 -14.10 -6.13
C ILE A 348 -17.63 -14.08 -6.26
N ALA A 349 -18.35 -14.80 -5.39
CA ALA A 349 -19.80 -14.86 -5.39
C ALA A 349 -20.44 -13.48 -5.13
N ILE A 350 -19.95 -12.74 -4.13
CA ILE A 350 -20.40 -11.37 -3.83
C ILE A 350 -20.12 -10.45 -5.01
N SER A 351 -18.93 -10.58 -5.62
CA SER A 351 -18.54 -9.80 -6.80
C SER A 351 -19.46 -10.05 -7.99
N TYR A 352 -19.74 -11.33 -8.25
CA TYR A 352 -20.68 -11.77 -9.28
C TYR A 352 -22.10 -11.27 -9.00
N LEU A 353 -22.58 -11.37 -7.76
CA LEU A 353 -23.90 -10.90 -7.34
C LEU A 353 -24.02 -9.38 -7.50
N ALA A 354 -23.02 -8.62 -7.06
CA ALA A 354 -22.96 -7.17 -7.21
C ALA A 354 -22.95 -6.75 -8.69
N HIS A 355 -22.18 -7.46 -9.53
CA HIS A 355 -22.20 -7.26 -10.97
C HIS A 355 -23.59 -7.53 -11.58
N ARG A 356 -24.23 -8.63 -11.18
CA ARG A 356 -25.55 -9.02 -11.66
C ARG A 356 -26.64 -8.04 -11.22
N TRP A 357 -26.67 -7.62 -9.96
CA TRP A 357 -27.62 -6.61 -9.48
C TRP A 357 -27.51 -5.29 -10.23
N ARG A 358 -26.27 -4.89 -10.55
CA ARG A 358 -26.04 -3.71 -11.38
C ARG A 358 -26.61 -3.86 -12.80
N SER A 359 -26.50 -5.05 -13.41
CA SER A 359 -27.06 -5.30 -14.74
C SER A 359 -28.59 -5.29 -14.79
N HIS A 360 -29.24 -5.51 -13.64
CA HIS A 360 -30.70 -5.46 -13.49
C HIS A 360 -31.26 -4.07 -13.17
N MET A 361 -30.45 -3.10 -12.75
CA MET A 361 -30.85 -1.69 -12.75
C MET A 361 -30.98 -1.21 -14.19
N THR A 362 -32.18 -1.36 -14.73
CA THR A 362 -32.60 -1.04 -16.10
C THR A 362 -32.45 0.46 -16.38
N ASN A 363 -32.45 0.82 -17.67
CA ASN A 363 -32.33 2.21 -18.15
C ASN A 363 -33.31 3.22 -17.52
N ALA A 364 -34.40 2.75 -16.90
CA ALA A 364 -35.36 3.59 -16.17
C ALA A 364 -34.73 4.32 -14.97
N ASP A 365 -33.76 3.73 -14.26
CA ASP A 365 -33.07 4.37 -13.14
C ASP A 365 -31.92 5.31 -13.59
N ARG A 366 -31.58 5.30 -14.89
CA ARG A 366 -30.57 6.19 -15.49
C ARG A 366 -31.15 7.48 -16.08
N GLU A 367 -32.47 7.59 -16.19
CA GLU A 367 -33.16 8.79 -16.64
C GLU A 367 -32.92 10.07 -15.80
N PRO A 368 -32.73 10.06 -14.46
CA PRO A 368 -32.55 11.32 -13.74
C PRO A 368 -31.25 12.07 -14.09
N LEU A 369 -30.22 11.35 -14.57
CA LEU A 369 -28.98 11.98 -15.07
C LEU A 369 -29.17 12.56 -16.48
N ARG A 370 -30.06 11.97 -17.30
CA ARG A 370 -30.41 12.49 -18.62
C ARG A 370 -31.29 13.73 -18.49
N GLU A 371 -32.22 13.76 -17.54
CA GLU A 371 -33.01 14.95 -17.22
C GLU A 371 -32.15 16.10 -16.69
N GLN A 372 -31.15 15.84 -15.83
CA GLN A 372 -30.21 16.88 -15.40
C GLN A 372 -29.36 17.44 -16.56
N THR A 373 -28.95 16.60 -17.50
CA THR A 373 -28.16 17.02 -18.68
C THR A 373 -29.03 17.79 -19.68
N VAL A 374 -30.28 17.38 -19.88
CA VAL A 374 -31.27 18.08 -20.71
C VAL A 374 -31.64 19.43 -20.07
N TRP A 375 -31.87 19.49 -18.75
CA TRP A 375 -32.11 20.76 -18.06
C TRP A 375 -30.92 21.71 -18.12
N GLN A 376 -29.69 21.21 -18.08
CA GLN A 376 -28.49 22.03 -18.26
C GLN A 376 -28.29 22.50 -19.71
N LEU A 377 -28.64 21.68 -20.71
CA LEU A 377 -28.63 22.05 -22.12
C LEU A 377 -29.76 23.05 -22.46
N VAL A 378 -30.95 22.88 -21.88
CA VAL A 378 -32.07 23.84 -21.98
C VAL A 378 -31.69 25.16 -21.32
N ARG A 379 -31.04 25.15 -20.14
CA ARG A 379 -30.51 26.37 -19.51
C ARG A 379 -29.44 27.08 -20.35
N ARG A 380 -28.62 26.34 -21.10
CA ARG A 380 -27.57 26.91 -21.97
C ARG A 380 -28.09 27.35 -23.34
N GLY A 381 -29.20 26.79 -23.82
CA GLY A 381 -29.80 27.11 -25.12
C GLY A 381 -30.91 28.16 -25.08
N LEU A 382 -31.35 28.60 -23.90
CA LEU A 382 -32.40 29.60 -23.74
C LEU A 382 -31.81 31.02 -23.71
N PRO A 383 -32.08 31.89 -24.72
CA PRO A 383 -31.45 33.20 -24.89
C PRO A 383 -31.88 34.30 -23.88
N TRP A 384 -32.67 33.95 -22.86
CA TRP A 384 -33.26 34.92 -21.92
C TRP A 384 -32.48 35.05 -20.60
N GLY A 385 -31.39 34.31 -20.42
CA GLY A 385 -30.57 34.33 -19.20
C GLY A 385 -29.57 35.51 -19.10
N SER A 386 -29.47 36.36 -20.12
CA SER A 386 -28.62 37.55 -20.09
C SER A 386 -29.44 38.82 -20.09
N LYS A 387 -29.76 39.36 -18.91
CA LYS A 387 -29.92 40.81 -18.75
C LYS A 387 -29.20 41.31 -17.50
N SER A 388 -28.12 42.03 -17.82
CA SER A 388 -27.40 43.11 -17.14
C SER A 388 -27.69 43.37 -15.67
N ARG A 389 -26.64 43.19 -14.85
CA ARG A 389 -26.51 43.84 -13.57
C ARG A 389 -25.68 45.11 -13.77
N ASP A 390 -26.35 46.19 -14.12
CA ASP A 390 -25.91 47.55 -13.87
C ASP A 390 -27.00 48.18 -13.00
N GLU A 391 -26.75 48.21 -11.69
CA GLU A 391 -27.24 49.17 -10.69
C GLU A 391 -26.38 49.04 -9.43
#